data_AF-A0A956DC82-F1
#
_entry.id   AF-A0A956DC82-F1
#
_cell.length_a   1.000
_cell.length_b   1.000
_cell.length_c   1.000
_cell.angle_alpha   90.00
_cell.angle_beta   90.00
_cell.angle_gamma   90.00
#
_symmetry.space_group_name_H-M   'P 1'
#
loop_
_entity.id
_entity.type
_entity.pdbx_description
1 polymer ?
#
loop_
_entity_poly.entity_id
_entity_poly.type
_entity_poly.pdbx_seq_one_letter_code
_entity_poly.pdbx_strand_id
1 'polypeptide(L)'
;YTNAGKSSWFRRLTQGDVYVADELFATLDTTVRRLQPETRPPVLVSDTVGFIKKLPHDLVASFRSTLDEAREASVLVHVVDVSDAAWREQLQVTRDVLAELGIRVKVFADPKEARDTQRDAGERPCLVLLNKMDKLDEAQREAVMLELPEGVLASARDDESLADVHARIVAFFESSMEDTELFVPWAKHGVVSTVHESARVLSEEHEETGTRLQVRAPAMVLARIRAQL
;
A
#
# COMPACT_ATOMS: atom_id res chain seq x y z
N TYR A 1 8.34 4.58 12.91
CA TYR A 1 8.92 4.31 14.25
C TYR A 1 8.65 2.88 14.73
N THR A 2 9.42 2.39 15.71
CA THR A 2 9.08 1.20 16.52
C THR A 2 7.82 1.47 17.34
N ASN A 3 7.04 0.42 17.65
CA ASN A 3 5.74 0.52 18.32
C ASN A 3 4.67 1.41 17.62
N ALA A 4 4.90 1.92 16.41
CA ALA A 4 3.90 2.69 15.67
C ALA A 4 2.68 1.83 15.22
N GLY A 5 2.80 0.50 15.27
CA GLY A 5 1.77 -0.44 14.82
C GLY A 5 1.96 -0.97 13.39
N LYS A 6 3.14 -0.78 12.78
CA LYS A 6 3.46 -1.30 11.42
C LYS A 6 3.17 -2.78 11.27
N SER A 7 3.72 -3.62 12.15
CA SER A 7 3.54 -5.07 12.09
C SER A 7 2.10 -5.51 12.39
N SER A 8 1.35 -4.73 13.19
CA SER A 8 -0.09 -4.97 13.38
C SER A 8 -0.86 -4.73 12.08
N TRP A 9 -0.60 -3.60 11.41
CA TRP A 9 -1.18 -3.29 10.10
C TRP A 9 -0.78 -4.33 9.05
N PHE A 10 0.51 -4.67 8.96
CA PHE A 10 1.03 -5.67 8.03
C PHE A 10 0.28 -6.99 8.14
N ARG A 11 0.09 -7.51 9.36
CA ARG A 11 -0.63 -8.78 9.56
C ARG A 11 -2.08 -8.70 9.17
N ARG A 12 -2.77 -7.65 9.56
CA ARG A 12 -4.19 -7.49 9.26
C ARG A 12 -4.43 -7.31 7.78
N LEU A 13 -3.58 -6.56 7.10
CA LEU A 13 -3.61 -6.38 5.65
C LEU A 13 -3.19 -7.64 4.87
N THR A 14 -2.53 -8.61 5.49
CA THR A 14 -2.00 -9.81 4.81
C THR A 14 -2.58 -11.12 5.34
N GLN A 15 -3.53 -11.06 6.29
CA GLN A 15 -4.09 -12.19 7.05
C GLN A 15 -3.00 -13.14 7.59
N GLY A 16 -1.87 -12.58 8.04
CA GLY A 16 -0.72 -13.35 8.47
C GLY A 16 -0.70 -13.63 9.97
N ASP A 17 -0.79 -14.90 10.36
CA ASP A 17 -0.37 -15.38 11.68
C ASP A 17 1.14 -15.19 11.84
N VAL A 18 1.56 -14.05 12.39
CA VAL A 18 2.86 -13.93 13.03
C VAL A 18 2.60 -13.35 14.41
N TYR A 19 3.37 -13.76 15.40
CA TYR A 19 3.32 -13.26 16.77
C TYR A 19 4.19 -11.99 16.87
N VAL A 20 3.70 -10.85 17.38
CA VAL A 20 4.57 -9.65 17.62
C VAL A 20 4.81 -9.73 19.12
N ALA A 21 6.04 -10.01 19.50
CA ALA A 21 6.49 -9.62 20.82
C ALA A 21 6.69 -8.10 20.81
N ASP A 22 6.35 -7.42 21.90
CA ASP A 22 6.64 -5.99 22.13
C ASP A 22 8.17 -5.79 22.32
N GLU A 23 8.96 -6.20 21.34
CA GLU A 23 10.42 -6.16 21.36
C GLU A 23 10.93 -5.22 20.25
N LEU A 24 11.95 -4.44 20.61
CA LEU A 24 12.79 -3.74 19.64
C LEU A 24 13.38 -4.82 18.71
N PHE A 25 13.27 -4.67 17.38
CA PHE A 25 13.73 -5.61 16.33
C PHE A 25 12.79 -6.78 15.92
N ALA A 26 11.48 -6.71 16.18
CA ALA A 26 10.52 -7.73 15.73
C ALA A 26 10.50 -8.02 14.20
N THR A 27 11.08 -7.16 13.37
CA THR A 27 11.28 -7.39 11.92
C THR A 27 12.72 -7.07 11.52
N LEU A 28 13.58 -8.09 11.51
CA LEU A 28 14.97 -8.01 11.01
C LEU A 28 15.09 -8.45 9.54
N ASP A 29 14.16 -9.29 9.05
CA ASP A 29 14.03 -9.68 7.64
C ASP A 29 12.79 -9.02 7.02
N THR A 30 12.90 -8.52 5.78
CA THR A 30 11.77 -7.98 5.03
C THR A 30 10.82 -9.11 4.66
N THR A 31 9.63 -9.11 5.26
CA THR A 31 8.60 -10.12 4.99
C THR A 31 7.67 -9.58 3.92
N VAL A 32 7.68 -10.20 2.74
CA VAL A 32 6.76 -9.85 1.65
C VAL A 32 5.56 -10.81 1.66
N ARG A 33 4.33 -10.28 1.66
CA ARG A 33 3.08 -11.05 1.58
C ARG A 33 2.11 -10.39 0.61
N ARG A 34 1.12 -11.16 0.14
CA ARG A 34 0.02 -10.60 -0.68
C ARG A 34 -0.96 -9.84 0.21
N LEU A 35 -1.44 -8.72 -0.30
CA LEU A 35 -2.56 -7.99 0.28
C LEU A 35 -3.80 -8.89 0.32
N GLN A 36 -4.56 -8.82 1.40
CA GLN A 36 -5.79 -9.57 1.62
C GLN A 36 -6.95 -8.62 1.99
N PRO A 37 -8.18 -8.82 1.47
CA PRO A 37 -8.52 -9.76 0.41
C PRO A 37 -7.71 -9.56 -0.88
N GLU A 38 -7.42 -10.66 -1.56
CA GLU A 38 -6.53 -10.66 -2.72
C GLU A 38 -7.08 -9.82 -3.88
N THR A 39 -6.21 -9.03 -4.50
CA THR A 39 -6.52 -8.18 -5.65
C THR A 39 -6.07 -8.84 -6.95
N ARG A 40 -6.61 -8.36 -8.07
CA ARG A 40 -6.17 -8.78 -9.41
C ARG A 40 -5.82 -7.54 -10.24
N PRO A 41 -4.54 -7.32 -10.60
CA PRO A 41 -3.35 -8.10 -10.22
C PRO A 41 -3.06 -8.11 -8.71
N PRO A 42 -2.28 -9.08 -8.18
CA PRO A 42 -1.95 -9.16 -6.77
C PRO A 42 -1.07 -7.99 -6.33
N VAL A 43 -1.43 -7.35 -5.21
CA VAL A 43 -0.62 -6.34 -4.55
C VAL A 43 0.28 -7.02 -3.51
N LEU A 44 1.56 -6.68 -3.50
CA LEU A 44 2.53 -7.15 -2.52
C LEU A 44 2.76 -6.08 -1.45
N VAL A 45 2.78 -6.52 -0.20
CA VAL A 45 3.06 -5.69 0.98
C VAL A 45 4.36 -6.20 1.60
N SER A 46 5.28 -5.30 1.90
CA SER A 46 6.51 -5.60 2.65
C SER A 46 6.50 -4.87 3.98
N ASP A 47 6.81 -5.56 5.09
CA ASP A 47 7.08 -4.90 6.38
C ASP A 47 8.54 -4.46 6.42
N THR A 48 8.76 -3.19 6.77
CA THR A 48 10.10 -2.59 6.84
C THR A 48 10.52 -2.39 8.30
N VAL A 49 11.83 -2.28 8.51
CA VAL A 49 12.36 -2.04 9.85
C VAL A 49 11.86 -0.70 10.38
N GLY A 50 11.36 -0.69 11.62
CA GLY A 50 10.93 0.54 12.27
C GLY A 50 12.09 1.45 12.63
N PHE A 51 12.01 2.73 12.24
CA PHE A 51 12.91 3.77 12.75
C PHE A 51 12.89 3.82 14.29
N ILE A 52 14.06 3.97 14.92
CA ILE A 52 14.23 4.23 16.35
C ILE A 52 14.66 5.70 16.50
N LYS A 53 14.28 6.37 17.60
CA LYS A 53 14.75 7.75 17.88
C LYS A 53 16.28 7.81 17.82
N LYS A 54 16.81 8.79 17.08
CA LYS A 54 18.26 9.00 16.88
C LYS A 54 18.96 7.73 16.39
N LEU A 55 18.61 7.27 15.19
CA LEU A 55 19.43 6.26 14.53
C LEU A 55 20.87 6.78 14.45
N PRO A 56 21.86 6.05 14.98
CA PRO A 56 23.26 6.39 14.73
C PRO A 56 23.49 6.47 13.23
N HIS A 57 24.23 7.48 12.75
CA HIS A 57 24.52 7.64 11.32
C HIS A 57 25.12 6.36 10.71
N ASP A 58 25.88 5.58 11.48
CA ASP A 58 26.45 4.29 11.08
C ASP A 58 25.39 3.21 10.84
N LEU A 59 24.28 3.24 11.60
CA LEU A 59 23.18 2.29 11.46
C LEU A 59 22.30 2.61 10.24
N VAL A 60 22.22 3.88 9.84
CA VAL A 60 21.57 4.30 8.58
C VAL A 60 22.25 3.65 7.37
N ALA A 61 23.57 3.49 7.39
CA ALA A 61 24.31 2.81 6.33
C ALA A 61 23.96 1.30 6.24
N SER A 62 23.77 0.62 7.38
CA SER A 62 23.30 -0.77 7.40
C SER A 62 21.84 -0.94 6.98
N PHE A 63 21.01 0.10 7.14
CA PHE A 63 19.61 0.07 6.68
C PHE A 63 19.44 0.44 5.20
N ARG A 64 20.46 1.00 4.53
CA ARG A 64 20.38 1.36 3.11
C ARG A 64 19.94 0.19 2.24
N SER A 65 20.48 -1.02 2.46
CA SER A 65 20.09 -2.20 1.69
C SER A 65 18.67 -2.68 2.01
N THR A 66 18.19 -2.53 3.25
CA THR A 66 16.80 -2.87 3.62
C THR A 66 15.78 -1.81 3.21
N LEU A 67 16.22 -0.58 2.93
CA LEU A 67 15.38 0.53 2.49
C LEU A 67 15.34 0.68 0.96
N ASP A 68 16.10 -0.14 0.22
CA ASP A 68 15.94 -0.25 -1.23
C ASP A 68 14.54 -0.74 -1.62
N GLU A 69 13.86 -1.53 -0.78
CA GLU A 69 12.45 -1.88 -1.00
C GLU A 69 11.52 -0.66 -0.96
N ALA A 70 11.79 0.30 -0.07
CA ALA A 70 11.05 1.56 -0.02
C ALA A 70 11.33 2.43 -1.26
N ARG A 71 12.52 2.29 -1.87
CA ARG A 71 12.83 2.93 -3.15
C ARG A 71 12.07 2.29 -4.30
N GLU A 72 11.88 0.98 -4.33
CA GLU A 72 11.17 0.32 -5.43
C GLU A 72 9.64 0.29 -5.25
N ALA A 73 9.15 0.58 -4.04
CA ALA A 73 7.73 0.59 -3.73
C ALA A 73 6.94 1.55 -4.65
N SER A 74 5.80 1.06 -5.16
CA SER A 74 4.85 1.91 -5.89
C SER A 74 4.17 2.93 -4.98
N VAL A 75 3.93 2.55 -3.72
CA VAL A 75 3.34 3.41 -2.68
C VAL A 75 3.95 3.07 -1.33
N LEU A 76 4.20 4.10 -0.52
CA LEU A 76 4.61 3.96 0.87
C LEU A 76 3.40 4.10 1.79
N VAL A 77 3.37 3.30 2.86
CA VAL A 77 2.38 3.43 3.93
C VAL A 77 3.12 3.83 5.20
N HIS A 78 3.03 5.12 5.55
CA HIS A 78 3.71 5.65 6.72
C HIS A 78 2.80 5.59 7.94
N VAL A 79 3.04 4.60 8.80
CA VAL A 79 2.30 4.44 10.07
C VAL A 79 2.89 5.35 11.15
N VAL A 80 2.04 6.18 11.75
CA VAL A 80 2.36 7.15 12.81
C VAL A 80 1.47 6.87 14.01
N ASP A 81 2.04 6.77 15.21
CA ASP A 81 1.26 6.64 16.45
C ASP A 81 0.82 8.02 16.93
N VAL A 82 -0.45 8.40 16.71
CA VAL A 82 -0.96 9.71 17.13
C VAL A 82 -1.31 9.80 18.61
N SER A 83 -1.23 8.69 19.35
CA SER A 83 -1.36 8.70 20.81
C SER A 83 -0.08 9.12 21.52
N ASP A 84 1.07 9.12 20.82
CA ASP A 84 2.34 9.62 21.34
C ASP A 84 2.39 11.15 21.17
N ALA A 85 2.67 11.88 22.26
CA ALA A 85 2.82 13.34 22.21
C ALA A 85 3.91 13.82 21.22
N ALA A 86 4.89 12.95 20.93
CA ALA A 86 5.99 13.23 20.01
C ALA A 86 5.69 12.84 18.54
N TRP A 87 4.44 12.50 18.18
CA TRP A 87 4.10 12.02 16.83
C TRP A 87 4.53 12.99 15.71
N ARG A 88 4.48 14.30 15.97
CA ARG A 88 4.91 15.34 15.01
C ARG A 88 6.39 15.26 14.70
N GLU A 89 7.20 15.15 15.75
CA GLU A 89 8.66 14.98 15.63
C GLU A 89 8.97 13.66 14.91
N GLN A 90 8.27 12.59 15.25
CA GLN A 90 8.46 11.28 14.63
C GLN A 90 8.09 11.26 13.14
N LEU A 91 6.99 11.93 12.76
CA LEU A 91 6.61 12.10 11.36
C LEU A 91 7.71 12.84 10.60
N GLN A 92 8.17 13.97 11.12
CA GLN A 92 9.20 14.78 10.48
C GLN A 92 10.53 14.03 10.33
N VAL A 93 11.02 13.40 11.42
CA VAL A 93 12.28 12.64 11.38
C VAL A 93 12.21 11.49 10.38
N THR A 94 11.07 10.80 10.28
CA THR A 94 10.92 9.72 9.29
C THR A 94 11.00 10.27 7.86
N ARG A 95 10.36 11.42 7.60
CA ARG A 95 10.42 12.09 6.28
C ARG A 95 11.85 12.54 5.95
N ASP A 96 12.57 13.09 6.92
CA ASP A 96 13.95 13.55 6.73
C ASP A 96 14.89 12.38 6.40
N VAL A 97 14.77 11.26 7.12
CA VAL A 97 15.57 10.06 6.84
C VAL A 97 15.25 9.47 5.47
N LEU A 98 13.98 9.43 5.06
CA LEU A 98 13.62 9.01 3.70
C LEU A 98 14.22 9.95 2.65
N ALA A 99 14.19 11.26 2.88
CA ALA A 99 14.77 12.25 1.98
C ALA A 99 16.31 12.10 1.85
N GLU A 100 17.02 11.85 2.95
CA GLU A 100 18.46 11.53 2.94
C GLU A 100 18.80 10.29 2.11
N LEU A 101 17.84 9.36 1.98
CA LEU A 101 17.95 8.16 1.15
C LEU A 101 17.49 8.38 -0.30
N GLY A 102 17.17 9.61 -0.68
CA GLY A 102 16.69 9.96 -2.02
C GLY A 102 15.22 9.61 -2.26
N ILE A 103 14.46 9.34 -1.19
CA ILE A 103 13.03 9.04 -1.23
C ILE A 103 12.28 10.28 -0.73
N ARG A 104 11.83 11.14 -1.64
CA ARG A 104 10.96 12.25 -1.27
C ARG A 104 9.54 11.73 -1.19
N VAL A 105 8.85 11.96 -0.09
CA VAL A 105 7.47 11.47 0.06
C VAL A 105 6.48 12.55 -0.34
N LYS A 106 5.49 12.19 -1.16
CA LYS A 106 4.35 13.04 -1.48
C LYS A 106 3.10 12.41 -0.89
N VAL A 107 2.53 13.08 0.10
CA VAL A 107 1.33 12.58 0.77
C VAL A 107 0.12 12.82 -0.11
N PHE A 108 -0.77 11.84 -0.17
CA PHE A 108 -2.05 11.95 -0.87
C PHE A 108 -3.19 11.61 0.10
N ALA A 109 -4.30 12.32 -0.03
CA ALA A 109 -5.53 12.05 0.71
C ALA A 109 -6.47 11.17 -0.13
N ASP A 110 -6.62 11.51 -1.41
CA ASP A 110 -7.39 10.74 -2.38
C ASP A 110 -6.42 9.92 -3.27
N PRO A 111 -6.61 8.59 -3.40
CA PRO A 111 -5.83 7.74 -4.30
C PRO A 111 -5.72 8.26 -5.75
N LYS A 112 -6.69 9.06 -6.22
CA LYS A 112 -6.63 9.69 -7.56
C LYS A 112 -5.56 10.77 -7.68
N GLU A 113 -5.28 11.51 -6.60
CA GLU A 113 -4.22 12.54 -6.56
C GLU A 113 -2.83 11.90 -6.70
N ALA A 114 -2.70 10.65 -6.27
CA ALA A 114 -1.45 9.90 -6.29
C ALA A 114 -0.94 9.59 -7.71
N ARG A 115 -1.81 9.56 -8.74
CA ARG A 115 -1.40 9.36 -10.15
C ARG A 115 -0.42 10.44 -10.63
N ASP A 116 -0.62 11.69 -10.24
CA ASP A 116 0.20 12.80 -10.70
C ASP A 116 1.61 12.76 -10.08
N THR A 117 1.76 12.08 -8.94
CA THR A 117 3.00 12.01 -8.17
C THR A 117 4.03 11.03 -8.72
N GLN A 118 3.62 10.09 -9.58
CA GLN A 118 4.52 9.10 -10.18
C GLN A 118 5.37 9.68 -11.35
N ARG A 119 5.17 10.95 -11.72
CA ARG A 119 5.85 11.61 -12.84
C ARG A 119 7.20 12.22 -12.47
N ASP A 120 7.42 12.52 -11.19
CA ASP A 120 8.63 13.19 -10.72
C ASP A 120 9.66 12.17 -10.21
N ALA A 121 10.79 12.06 -10.92
CA ALA A 121 11.87 11.16 -10.54
C ALA A 121 12.33 11.43 -9.10
N GLY A 122 12.10 10.46 -8.21
CA GLY A 122 12.50 10.50 -6.79
C GLY A 122 11.40 10.88 -5.80
N GLU A 123 10.17 11.18 -6.25
CA GLU A 123 9.01 11.26 -5.36
C GLU A 123 8.27 9.91 -5.28
N ARG A 124 7.86 9.54 -4.06
CA ARG A 124 7.08 8.33 -3.79
C ARG A 124 5.74 8.73 -3.18
N PRO A 125 4.61 8.28 -3.78
CA PRO A 125 3.30 8.45 -3.17
C PRO A 125 3.28 7.82 -1.77
N CYS A 126 2.74 8.54 -0.79
CA CYS A 126 2.73 8.11 0.60
C CYS A 126 1.34 8.26 1.22
N LEU A 127 0.79 7.15 1.69
CA LEU A 127 -0.40 7.15 2.54
C LEU A 127 0.06 7.29 4.00
N VAL A 128 -0.26 8.41 4.67
CA VAL A 128 0.06 8.58 6.09
C VAL A 128 -1.08 8.01 6.93
N LEU A 129 -0.80 6.91 7.64
CA LEU A 129 -1.75 6.28 8.56
C LEU A 129 -1.52 6.80 9.97
N LEU A 130 -2.46 7.63 10.43
CA LEU A 130 -2.52 8.18 11.78
C LEU A 130 -3.15 7.14 12.71
N ASN A 131 -2.31 6.19 13.13
CA ASN A 131 -2.70 4.99 13.86
C ASN A 131 -2.92 5.23 15.36
N LYS A 132 -3.65 4.30 15.98
CA LYS A 132 -4.04 4.28 17.40
C LYS A 132 -5.07 5.34 17.78
N MET A 133 -5.96 5.69 16.86
CA MET A 133 -7.10 6.60 17.14
C MET A 133 -8.01 6.10 18.27
N ASP A 134 -7.99 4.79 18.57
CA ASP A 134 -8.69 4.16 19.70
C ASP A 134 -8.25 4.69 21.07
N LYS A 135 -7.08 5.34 21.15
CA LYS A 135 -6.56 5.96 22.36
C LYS A 135 -6.83 7.46 22.48
N LEU A 136 -7.43 8.06 21.46
CA LEU A 136 -7.72 9.49 21.41
C LEU A 136 -9.20 9.70 21.72
N ASP A 137 -9.50 10.75 22.49
CA ASP A 137 -10.85 11.29 22.58
C ASP A 137 -11.24 12.09 21.33
N GLU A 138 -12.49 12.52 21.24
CA GLU A 138 -13.00 13.21 20.04
C GLU A 138 -12.28 14.53 19.76
N ALA A 139 -12.00 15.32 20.80
CA ALA A 139 -11.31 16.60 20.64
C ALA A 139 -9.86 16.41 20.15
N GLN A 140 -9.19 15.35 20.61
CA GLN A 140 -7.86 14.97 20.15
C GLN A 140 -7.87 14.51 18.69
N ARG A 141 -8.89 13.75 18.27
CA ARG A 141 -9.05 13.30 16.88
C ARG A 141 -9.26 14.48 15.94
N GLU A 142 -10.15 15.40 16.31
CA GLU A 142 -10.39 16.64 15.56
C GLU A 142 -9.11 17.47 15.44
N ALA A 143 -8.37 17.65 16.54
CA ALA A 143 -7.11 18.40 16.53
C ALA A 143 -6.06 17.78 15.60
N VAL A 144 -5.93 16.44 15.62
CA VAL A 144 -5.01 15.72 14.72
C VAL A 144 -5.40 15.92 13.25
N MET A 145 -6.69 15.84 12.91
CA MET A 145 -7.16 16.01 11.53
C MET A 145 -7.10 17.46 11.05
N LEU A 146 -7.21 18.44 11.94
CA LEU A 146 -6.97 19.85 11.61
C LEU A 146 -5.50 20.12 11.27
N GLU A 147 -4.58 19.41 11.94
CA GLU A 147 -3.15 19.59 11.72
C GLU A 147 -2.60 18.79 10.53
N LEU A 148 -3.16 17.61 10.25
CA LEU A 148 -2.76 16.76 9.13
C LEU A 148 -3.99 16.23 8.36
N PRO A 149 -4.71 17.10 7.62
CA PRO A 149 -5.95 16.73 6.94
C PRO A 149 -5.76 15.68 5.84
N GLU A 150 -4.54 15.55 5.30
CA GLU A 150 -4.20 14.53 4.32
C GLU A 150 -3.92 13.14 4.92
N GLY A 151 -3.82 13.03 6.24
CA GLY A 151 -3.63 11.76 6.94
C GLY A 151 -4.93 10.96 7.06
N VAL A 152 -4.81 9.63 7.12
CA VAL A 152 -5.93 8.74 7.39
C VAL A 152 -5.89 8.34 8.87
N LEU A 153 -6.82 8.91 9.63
CA LEU A 153 -7.04 8.54 11.03
C LEU A 153 -7.62 7.13 11.11
N ALA A 154 -6.91 6.25 11.81
CA ALA A 154 -7.24 4.83 11.81
C ALA A 154 -6.80 4.13 13.11
N SER A 155 -7.33 2.94 13.34
CA SER A 155 -6.76 2.00 14.32
C SER A 155 -6.52 0.64 13.69
N ALA A 156 -5.30 0.11 13.87
CA ALA A 156 -5.00 -1.27 13.55
C ALA A 156 -5.86 -2.28 14.32
N ARG A 157 -6.68 -1.87 15.30
CA ARG A 157 -7.60 -2.73 16.06
C ARG A 157 -9.05 -2.68 15.56
N ASP A 158 -9.33 -1.75 14.66
CA ASP A 158 -10.66 -1.49 14.15
C ASP A 158 -10.84 -2.10 12.75
N ASP A 159 -11.97 -2.75 12.51
CA ASP A 159 -12.26 -3.45 11.25
C ASP A 159 -12.64 -2.46 10.13
N GLU A 160 -13.31 -1.37 10.48
CA GLU A 160 -13.68 -0.32 9.54
C GLU A 160 -12.43 0.41 9.01
N SER A 161 -11.52 0.77 9.92
CA SER A 161 -10.19 1.27 9.59
C SER A 161 -9.43 0.33 8.65
N LEU A 162 -9.49 -0.98 8.89
CA LEU A 162 -8.82 -1.96 8.04
C LEU A 162 -9.41 -1.95 6.62
N ALA A 163 -10.74 -1.94 6.51
CA ALA A 163 -11.44 -1.92 5.24
C ALA A 163 -11.16 -0.63 4.46
N ASP A 164 -11.17 0.54 5.11
CA ASP A 164 -10.86 1.83 4.48
C ASP A 164 -9.42 1.88 3.97
N VAL A 165 -8.45 1.48 4.80
CA VAL A 165 -7.03 1.46 4.39
C VAL A 165 -6.79 0.48 3.25
N HIS A 166 -7.39 -0.72 3.29
CA HIS A 166 -7.33 -1.66 2.17
C HIS A 166 -7.90 -1.05 0.90
N ALA A 167 -9.10 -0.48 0.96
CA ALA A 167 -9.76 0.14 -0.17
C ALA A 167 -8.94 1.28 -0.79
N ARG A 168 -8.28 2.11 0.04
CA ARG A 168 -7.39 3.18 -0.43
C ARG A 168 -6.16 2.64 -1.16
N ILE A 169 -5.53 1.58 -0.65
CA ILE A 169 -4.40 0.92 -1.31
C ILE A 169 -4.85 0.33 -2.65
N VAL A 170 -5.98 -0.38 -2.69
CA VAL A 170 -6.51 -0.94 -3.95
C VAL A 170 -6.83 0.17 -4.94
N ALA A 171 -7.53 1.21 -4.50
CA ALA A 171 -7.88 2.35 -5.33
C ALA A 171 -6.63 3.06 -5.88
N PHE A 172 -5.53 3.11 -5.13
CA PHE A 172 -4.25 3.67 -5.60
C PHE A 172 -3.71 2.92 -6.82
N PHE A 173 -3.73 1.59 -6.80
CA PHE A 173 -3.27 0.77 -7.94
C PHE A 173 -4.27 0.79 -9.10
N GLU A 174 -5.57 0.69 -8.79
CA GLU A 174 -6.66 0.67 -9.78
C GLU A 174 -6.81 1.99 -10.53
N SER A 175 -6.71 3.12 -9.81
CA SER A 175 -5.55 3.95 -10.04
C SER A 175 -5.18 4.04 -11.48
N SER A 176 -4.01 3.48 -11.79
CA SER A 176 -3.28 3.41 -13.05
C SER A 176 -3.83 2.44 -14.12
N MET A 177 -4.89 1.68 -13.83
CA MET A 177 -5.38 0.63 -14.73
C MET A 177 -6.31 1.18 -15.81
N GLU A 178 -6.53 0.37 -16.86
CA GLU A 178 -7.41 0.66 -17.98
C GLU A 178 -8.55 -0.36 -18.05
N ASP A 179 -9.74 0.10 -18.40
CA ASP A 179 -10.89 -0.74 -18.71
C ASP A 179 -10.91 -1.06 -20.21
N THR A 180 -11.03 -2.33 -20.56
CA THR A 180 -11.15 -2.77 -21.95
C THR A 180 -12.14 -3.91 -22.09
N GLU A 181 -12.77 -3.96 -23.26
CA GLU A 181 -13.46 -5.15 -23.72
C GLU A 181 -12.48 -6.12 -24.37
N LEU A 182 -12.66 -7.42 -24.10
CA LEU A 182 -11.96 -8.52 -24.76
C LEU A 182 -12.98 -9.54 -25.26
N PHE A 183 -12.80 -10.01 -26.48
CA PHE A 183 -13.55 -11.15 -27.02
C PHE A 183 -12.63 -12.35 -27.16
N VAL A 184 -12.96 -13.45 -26.50
CA VAL A 184 -12.19 -14.69 -26.51
C VAL A 184 -12.96 -15.77 -27.26
N PRO A 185 -12.55 -16.15 -28.48
CA PRO A 185 -13.19 -17.26 -29.20
C PRO A 185 -13.10 -18.57 -28.42
N TRP A 186 -14.06 -19.48 -28.58
CA TRP A 186 -14.05 -20.79 -27.90
C TRP A 186 -12.76 -21.60 -28.15
N ALA A 187 -12.16 -21.45 -29.33
CA ALA A 187 -10.88 -22.06 -29.69
C ALA A 187 -9.71 -21.63 -28.78
N LYS A 188 -9.85 -20.51 -28.05
CA LYS A 188 -8.83 -19.90 -27.19
C LYS A 188 -9.27 -19.83 -25.72
N HIS A 189 -10.09 -20.77 -25.25
CA HIS A 189 -10.65 -20.75 -23.89
C HIS A 189 -9.60 -20.63 -22.77
N GLY A 190 -8.35 -21.11 -22.97
CA GLY A 190 -7.26 -20.92 -22.01
C GLY A 190 -6.90 -19.44 -21.74
N VAL A 191 -7.24 -18.53 -22.65
CA VAL A 191 -7.06 -17.09 -22.46
C VAL A 191 -8.06 -16.55 -21.42
N VAL A 192 -9.26 -17.13 -21.30
CA VAL A 192 -10.24 -16.76 -20.26
C VAL A 192 -9.66 -16.98 -18.86
N SER A 193 -9.01 -18.13 -18.62
CA SER A 193 -8.32 -18.41 -17.36
C SER A 193 -7.20 -17.39 -17.08
N THR A 194 -6.42 -17.05 -18.10
CA THR A 194 -5.36 -16.03 -17.99
C THR A 194 -5.92 -14.66 -17.63
N VAL A 195 -7.07 -14.29 -18.20
CA VAL A 195 -7.80 -13.08 -17.85
C VAL A 195 -8.21 -13.09 -16.38
N HIS A 196 -8.85 -14.18 -15.91
CA HIS A 196 -9.23 -14.28 -14.50
C HIS A 196 -8.02 -14.24 -13.57
N GLU A 197 -6.86 -14.78 -13.92
CA GLU A 197 -5.69 -14.77 -13.05
C GLU A 197 -4.98 -13.42 -12.98
N SER A 198 -5.04 -12.63 -14.06
CA SER A 198 -4.19 -11.44 -14.22
C SER A 198 -4.93 -10.13 -14.36
N ALA A 199 -6.26 -10.14 -14.51
CA ALA A 199 -7.11 -8.97 -14.62
C ALA A 199 -8.32 -9.06 -13.68
N ARG A 200 -8.87 -7.91 -13.32
CA ARG A 200 -10.17 -7.83 -12.64
C ARG A 200 -11.27 -7.90 -13.69
N VAL A 201 -12.10 -8.94 -13.63
CA VAL A 201 -13.28 -9.07 -14.50
C VAL A 201 -14.43 -8.24 -13.91
N LEU A 202 -14.94 -7.32 -14.72
CA LEU A 202 -16.06 -6.42 -14.39
C LEU A 202 -17.39 -7.02 -14.85
N SER A 203 -17.41 -7.63 -16.03
CA SER A 203 -18.53 -8.42 -16.54
C SER A 203 -18.05 -9.51 -17.49
N GLU A 204 -18.87 -10.54 -17.65
CA GLU A 204 -18.60 -11.70 -18.48
C GLU A 204 -19.91 -12.19 -19.13
N GLU A 205 -19.91 -12.30 -20.45
CA GLU A 205 -21.05 -12.73 -21.25
C GLU A 205 -20.62 -13.84 -22.22
N HIS A 206 -21.37 -14.95 -22.24
CA HIS A 206 -21.13 -16.07 -23.13
C HIS A 206 -21.97 -15.92 -24.40
N GLU A 207 -21.31 -15.86 -25.55
CA GLU A 207 -21.91 -15.73 -26.88
C GLU A 207 -21.75 -17.03 -27.68
N GLU A 208 -22.41 -17.14 -28.84
CA GLU A 208 -22.35 -18.35 -29.67
C GLU A 208 -20.93 -18.71 -30.11
N THR A 209 -20.06 -17.72 -30.31
CA THR A 209 -18.72 -17.89 -30.88
C THR A 209 -17.57 -17.69 -29.90
N GLY A 210 -17.86 -17.32 -28.65
CA GLY A 210 -16.84 -17.08 -27.62
C GLY A 210 -17.38 -16.41 -26.37
N THR A 211 -16.48 -15.86 -25.56
CA THR A 211 -16.80 -15.13 -24.33
C THR A 211 -16.39 -13.66 -24.49
N ARG A 212 -17.30 -12.73 -24.18
CA ARG A 212 -17.03 -11.29 -24.09
C ARG A 212 -16.80 -10.91 -22.62
N LEU A 213 -15.68 -10.24 -22.36
CA LEU A 213 -15.23 -9.88 -21.02
C LEU A 213 -14.97 -8.38 -20.97
N GLN A 214 -15.54 -7.70 -19.97
CA GLN A 214 -15.11 -6.36 -19.58
C GLN A 214 -14.10 -6.51 -18.45
N VAL A 215 -12.88 -6.01 -18.66
CA VAL A 215 -11.79 -6.20 -17.69
C VAL A 215 -11.05 -4.92 -17.37
N ARG A 216 -10.54 -4.84 -16.14
CA ARG A 216 -9.62 -3.81 -15.66
C ARG A 216 -8.26 -4.42 -15.36
N ALA A 217 -7.21 -3.89 -15.97
CA ALA A 217 -5.83 -4.27 -15.66
C ALA A 217 -4.82 -3.20 -16.12
N PRO A 218 -3.55 -3.28 -15.69
CA PRO A 218 -2.49 -2.44 -16.25
C PRO A 218 -2.32 -2.68 -17.76
N ALA A 219 -1.97 -1.62 -18.50
CA ALA A 219 -1.83 -1.66 -19.96
C ALA A 219 -0.91 -2.79 -20.46
N MET A 220 0.20 -3.07 -19.74
CA MET A 220 1.11 -4.17 -20.07
C MET A 220 0.44 -5.56 -19.97
N VAL A 221 -0.42 -5.76 -18.97
CA VAL A 221 -1.16 -7.01 -18.79
C VAL A 221 -2.17 -7.17 -19.93
N LEU A 222 -2.91 -6.11 -20.26
CA LEU A 222 -3.86 -6.11 -21.36
C LEU A 222 -3.18 -6.39 -22.71
N ALA A 223 -2.02 -5.79 -22.97
CA ALA A 223 -1.23 -6.04 -24.17
C ALA A 223 -0.81 -7.52 -24.28
N ARG A 224 -0.37 -8.13 -23.16
CA ARG A 224 -0.02 -9.55 -23.12
C ARG A 224 -1.22 -10.46 -23.38
N ILE A 225 -2.38 -10.16 -22.80
CA ILE A 225 -3.60 -10.93 -23.04
C ILE A 225 -4.02 -10.82 -24.51
N ARG A 226 -4.01 -9.61 -25.08
CA ARG A 226 -4.36 -9.38 -26.49
C ARG A 226 -3.43 -10.11 -27.45
N ALA A 227 -2.16 -10.29 -27.12
CA ALA A 227 -1.22 -11.06 -27.94
C ALA A 227 -1.52 -12.58 -27.99
N GLN A 228 -2.35 -13.08 -27.08
CA GLN A 228 -2.79 -14.48 -27.07
C GLN A 228 -4.11 -14.69 -27.85
N LEU A 229 -4.88 -13.62 -28.09
CA LEU A 229 -6.13 -13.61 -28.88
C LEU A 229 -5.88 -13.76 -30.38
#